data_AF-A0A7S4AZ67-F1
#
_entry.id   AF-A0A7S4AZ67-F1
#
_cell.length_a   1.000
_cell.length_b   1.000
_cell.length_c   1.000
_cell.angle_alpha   90.00
_cell.angle_beta   90.00
_cell.angle_gamma   90.00
#
_symmetry.space_group_name_H-M   'P 1'
#
loop_
_entity.id
_entity.type
_entity.pdbx_description
1 polymer ?
#
loop_
_entity_poly.entity_id
_entity_poly.type
_entity_poly.pdbx_seq_one_letter_code
_entity_poly.pdbx_strand_id
1 'polypeptide(L)'
;PRKAKEAIGAIAQLTHADGRKMVANVEYNQLEPLLLATGHVEGDVNEADGFSKFPGNINEIVIHLPRYLETLQLSGGKLDEFINPKYVDAARTAFKSPTRLECMMQDYAKTVPPNHPVGWTRYPLEYGYFPCKNDLASAAKLSALGVPAHSAST
;
A
#
# COMPACT_ATOMS: atom_id res chain seq x y z
N PRO A 1 8.42 0.39 -10.65
CA PRO A 1 7.07 0.64 -11.20
C PRO A 1 6.13 -0.48 -10.76
N ARG A 2 4.82 -0.24 -10.59
CA ARG A 2 3.87 -1.27 -10.11
C ARG A 2 2.93 -1.68 -11.24
N LYS A 3 2.56 -2.95 -11.34
CA LYS A 3 1.46 -3.38 -12.23
C LYS A 3 0.11 -3.09 -11.57
N ALA A 4 -0.86 -2.65 -12.36
CA ALA A 4 -2.24 -2.54 -11.90
C ALA A 4 -2.70 -3.85 -11.25
N LYS A 5 -3.43 -3.74 -10.13
CA LYS A 5 -3.96 -4.86 -9.33
C LYS A 5 -2.90 -5.78 -8.71
N GLU A 6 -1.62 -5.40 -8.73
CA GLU A 6 -0.56 -6.08 -8.00
C GLU A 6 -0.78 -5.95 -6.49
N ALA A 7 -0.46 -7.02 -5.75
CA ALA A 7 -0.58 -7.12 -4.28
C ALA A 7 0.53 -6.34 -3.55
N ILE A 8 0.65 -5.07 -3.89
CA ILE A 8 1.55 -4.06 -3.31
C ILE A 8 0.74 -2.78 -3.19
N GLY A 9 0.81 -2.12 -2.04
CA GLY A 9 0.16 -0.83 -1.82
C GLY A 9 0.66 0.24 -2.81
N ALA A 10 -0.15 1.27 -3.02
CA ALA A 10 0.12 2.32 -3.97
C ALA A 10 0.34 3.66 -3.26
N ILE A 11 1.39 4.38 -3.64
CA ILE A 11 1.59 5.76 -3.20
C ILE A 11 0.64 6.66 -3.98
N ALA A 12 -0.24 7.36 -3.26
CA ALA A 12 -1.19 8.30 -3.82
C ALA A 12 -1.20 9.60 -3.02
N GLN A 13 -1.57 10.70 -3.69
CA GLN A 13 -1.93 11.94 -3.00
C GLN A 13 -3.42 11.92 -2.70
N LEU A 14 -3.76 11.80 -1.42
CA LEU A 14 -5.14 11.84 -0.94
C LEU A 14 -5.54 13.29 -0.69
N THR A 15 -6.80 13.62 -0.97
CA THR A 15 -7.41 14.93 -0.68
C THR A 15 -8.62 14.72 0.19
N HIS A 16 -8.63 15.32 1.38
CA HIS A 16 -9.79 15.34 2.27
C HIS A 16 -10.88 16.28 1.75
N ALA A 17 -12.10 16.10 2.20
CA ALA A 17 -13.23 16.98 1.87
C ALA A 17 -13.00 18.45 2.26
N ASP A 18 -12.18 18.69 3.30
CA ASP A 18 -11.77 20.02 3.76
C ASP A 18 -10.60 20.63 2.95
N GLY A 19 -10.12 19.94 1.91
CA GLY A 19 -9.03 20.39 1.04
C GLY A 19 -7.62 20.04 1.53
N ARG A 20 -7.45 19.48 2.74
CA ARG A 20 -6.14 18.98 3.18
C ARG A 20 -5.64 17.87 2.27
N LYS A 21 -4.34 17.88 2.00
CA LYS A 21 -3.68 16.89 1.15
C LYS A 21 -2.63 16.14 1.93
N MET A 22 -2.46 14.86 1.62
CA MET A 22 -1.38 14.03 2.16
C MET A 22 -0.90 13.05 1.10
N VAL A 23 0.37 12.68 1.17
CA VAL A 23 0.93 11.59 0.37
C VAL A 23 1.07 10.38 1.29
N ALA A 24 0.40 9.29 0.96
CA ALA A 24 0.39 8.09 1.77
C ALA A 24 0.26 6.84 0.92
N ASN A 25 0.56 5.70 1.54
CA ASN A 25 0.24 4.40 1.00
C ASN A 25 -1.28 4.14 1.08
N VAL A 26 -1.85 3.66 -0.01
CA VAL A 26 -3.19 3.08 -0.09
C VAL A 26 -3.02 1.60 -0.36
N GLU A 27 -3.55 0.75 0.52
CA GLU A 27 -3.42 -0.70 0.34
C GLU A 27 -4.08 -1.17 -0.96
N TYR A 28 -3.51 -2.19 -1.59
CA TYR A 28 -3.98 -2.68 -2.90
C TYR A 28 -5.46 -3.10 -2.89
N ASN A 29 -5.95 -3.59 -1.76
CA ASN A 29 -7.35 -3.97 -1.57
C ASN A 29 -8.30 -2.78 -1.34
N GLN A 30 -7.75 -1.58 -1.09
CA GLN A 30 -8.49 -0.34 -0.89
C GLN A 30 -8.42 0.59 -2.12
N LEU A 31 -7.35 0.48 -2.91
CA LEU A 31 -7.10 1.39 -4.04
C LEU A 31 -8.22 1.36 -5.08
N GLU A 32 -8.63 0.18 -5.56
CA GLU A 32 -9.67 0.07 -6.59
C GLU A 32 -11.01 0.69 -6.12
N PRO A 33 -11.57 0.32 -4.95
CA PRO A 33 -12.77 0.99 -4.43
C PRO A 33 -12.61 2.51 -4.27
N LEU A 34 -11.44 2.96 -3.79
CA LEU A 34 -11.17 4.38 -3.58
C LEU A 34 -11.17 5.15 -4.91
N LEU A 35 -10.52 4.60 -5.94
CA LEU A 35 -10.47 5.20 -7.28
C LEU A 35 -11.86 5.31 -7.90
N LEU A 36 -12.63 4.23 -7.87
CA LEU A 36 -14.00 4.21 -8.40
C LEU A 36 -14.90 5.23 -7.66
N ALA A 37 -14.77 5.32 -6.33
CA ALA A 37 -15.54 6.26 -5.53
C ALA A 37 -15.15 7.74 -5.75
N THR A 38 -13.96 8.01 -6.29
CA THR A 38 -13.41 9.37 -6.47
C THR A 38 -13.39 9.82 -7.94
N GLY A 39 -14.10 9.11 -8.82
CA GLY A 39 -14.33 9.50 -10.21
C GLY A 39 -13.34 8.92 -11.22
N HIS A 40 -12.45 8.00 -10.80
CA HIS A 40 -11.61 7.23 -11.71
C HIS A 40 -12.37 6.00 -12.20
N VAL A 41 -13.19 6.18 -13.25
CA VAL A 41 -14.14 5.17 -13.75
C VAL A 41 -13.50 3.84 -14.13
N GLU A 42 -12.23 3.84 -14.53
CA GLU A 42 -11.51 2.62 -14.94
C GLU A 42 -10.84 1.89 -13.76
N GLY A 43 -10.78 2.49 -12.57
CA GLY A 43 -10.08 1.93 -11.40
C GLY A 43 -8.56 1.97 -11.53
N ASP A 44 -7.88 1.00 -10.93
CA ASP A 44 -6.43 0.81 -11.04
C ASP A 44 -6.12 0.05 -12.34
N VAL A 45 -5.70 0.79 -13.37
CA VAL A 45 -5.34 0.28 -14.69
C VAL A 45 -3.90 0.66 -15.06
N ASN A 46 -3.31 -0.11 -15.98
CA ASN A 46 -2.00 0.22 -16.52
C ASN A 46 -2.12 1.35 -17.55
N GLU A 47 -1.16 2.26 -17.53
CA GLU A 47 -0.92 3.25 -18.58
C GLU A 47 -0.32 2.57 -19.83
N ALA A 48 -0.06 3.35 -20.88
CA ALA A 48 0.51 2.86 -22.15
C ALA A 48 1.90 2.20 -22.00
N ASP A 49 2.64 2.53 -20.94
CA ASP A 49 3.93 1.89 -20.60
C ASP A 49 3.77 0.52 -19.93
N GLY A 50 2.52 0.09 -19.69
CA GLY A 50 2.19 -1.18 -19.08
C GLY A 50 2.27 -1.18 -17.55
N PHE A 51 2.34 -0.03 -16.88
CA PHE A 51 2.37 0.08 -15.41
C PHE A 51 1.25 0.97 -14.89
N SER A 52 0.85 0.75 -13.62
CA SER A 52 -0.06 1.65 -12.93
C SER A 52 0.58 3.03 -12.79
N LYS A 53 -0.24 4.07 -12.97
CA LYS A 53 0.12 5.46 -12.68
C LYS A 53 0.53 5.66 -11.22
N PHE A 54 0.02 4.81 -10.31
CA PHE A 54 0.31 4.88 -8.89
C PHE A 54 1.53 4.00 -8.53
N PRO A 55 2.65 4.61 -8.07
CA PRO A 55 3.86 3.86 -7.73
C PRO A 55 3.61 2.85 -6.61
N GLY A 56 4.21 1.67 -6.71
CA GLY A 56 4.14 0.66 -5.66
C GLY A 56 4.99 1.05 -4.44
N ASN A 57 4.40 0.96 -3.26
CA ASN A 57 5.11 1.08 -2.00
C ASN A 57 5.71 -0.27 -1.58
N ILE A 58 7.03 -0.38 -1.60
CA ILE A 58 7.76 -1.59 -1.22
C ILE A 58 8.08 -1.65 0.28
N ASN A 59 7.63 -0.65 1.06
CA ASN A 59 7.88 -0.52 2.48
C ASN A 59 9.38 -0.32 2.85
N GLU A 60 10.16 0.23 1.93
CA GLU A 60 11.47 0.79 2.20
C GLU A 60 11.33 2.27 2.56
N ILE A 61 11.38 2.57 3.86
CA ILE A 61 11.07 3.90 4.40
C ILE A 61 12.37 4.57 4.84
N VAL A 62 12.73 5.67 4.18
CA VAL A 62 13.88 6.52 4.54
C VAL A 62 13.38 7.72 5.33
N ILE A 63 13.92 7.93 6.53
CA ILE A 63 13.39 8.92 7.47
C ILE A 63 14.49 9.88 7.94
N HIS A 64 14.19 11.17 7.93
CA HIS A 64 15.02 12.19 8.58
C HIS A 64 14.84 12.13 10.11
N LEU A 65 15.85 11.60 10.80
CA LEU A 65 15.75 11.21 12.21
C LEU A 65 15.26 12.32 13.17
N PRO A 66 15.71 13.59 13.10
CA PRO A 66 15.16 14.64 13.96
C PRO A 66 13.65 14.85 13.80
N ARG A 67 13.13 14.81 12.57
CA ARG A 67 11.69 15.00 12.28
C ARG A 67 10.87 13.78 12.69
N TYR A 68 11.48 12.60 12.59
CA TYR A 68 10.90 11.37 13.13
C TYR A 68 10.67 11.47 14.62
N LEU A 69 11.67 11.94 15.36
CA LEU A 69 11.59 12.06 16.81
C LEU A 69 10.51 13.06 17.23
N GLU A 70 10.40 14.20 16.56
CA GLU A 70 9.33 15.17 16.79
C GLU A 70 7.95 14.55 16.55
N THR A 71 7.77 13.85 15.41
CA THR A 71 6.50 13.19 15.08
C THR A 71 6.17 12.09 16.10
N LEU A 72 7.17 11.32 16.52
CA LEU A 72 7.04 10.26 17.52
C LEU A 72 6.65 10.80 18.90
N GLN A 73 7.24 11.93 19.32
CA GLN A 73 6.89 12.61 20.57
C GLN A 73 5.45 13.15 20.54
N LEU A 74 5.03 13.72 19.42
CA LEU A 74 3.67 14.25 19.24
C LEU A 74 2.61 13.15 19.23
N SER A 75 2.86 12.04 18.54
CA SER A 75 1.90 10.93 18.42
C SER A 75 1.97 9.93 19.57
N GLY A 76 3.06 9.94 20.35
CA GLY A 76 3.37 8.88 21.32
C GLY A 76 3.63 7.52 20.67
N GLY A 77 4.02 7.50 19.38
CA GLY A 77 4.21 6.27 18.60
C GLY A 77 2.93 5.59 18.15
N LYS A 78 1.77 6.25 18.28
CA LYS A 78 0.49 5.72 17.83
C LYS A 78 0.31 5.96 16.33
N LEU A 79 -0.16 4.93 15.64
CA LEU A 79 -0.59 4.97 14.26
C LEU A 79 -2.08 4.63 14.19
N ASP A 80 -2.72 5.01 13.09
CA ASP A 80 -4.11 4.63 12.85
C ASP A 80 -4.25 3.10 12.81
N GLU A 81 -5.25 2.59 13.52
CA GLU A 81 -5.57 1.17 13.58
C GLU A 81 -6.66 0.83 12.57
N PHE A 82 -6.62 -0.40 12.07
CA PHE A 82 -7.65 -0.98 11.23
C PHE A 82 -7.94 -2.42 11.63
N ILE A 83 -9.00 -3.00 11.05
CA ILE A 83 -9.37 -4.40 11.26
C ILE A 83 -9.67 -5.04 9.91
N ASN A 84 -9.22 -6.29 9.71
CA ASN A 84 -9.45 -7.05 8.47
C ASN A 84 -10.01 -8.46 8.76
N PRO A 85 -11.28 -8.56 9.20
CA PRO A 85 -11.85 -9.86 9.55
C PRO A 85 -11.98 -10.76 8.33
N LYS A 86 -11.70 -12.06 8.52
CA LYS A 86 -12.03 -13.10 7.54
C LYS A 86 -13.36 -13.71 7.93
N TYR A 87 -14.34 -13.66 7.04
CA TYR A 87 -15.69 -14.17 7.28
C TYR A 87 -15.86 -15.59 6.72
N VAL A 88 -16.76 -16.37 7.31
CA VAL A 88 -17.09 -17.73 6.84
C VAL A 88 -17.73 -17.68 5.45
N ASP A 89 -18.58 -16.68 5.22
CA ASP A 89 -19.33 -16.48 3.99
C ASP A 89 -19.57 -14.98 3.70
N ALA A 90 -20.34 -14.72 2.64
CA ALA A 90 -20.65 -13.37 2.18
C ALA A 90 -21.62 -12.60 3.09
N ALA A 91 -22.33 -13.26 4.03
CA ALA A 91 -23.24 -12.59 4.95
C ALA A 91 -22.49 -11.78 6.03
N ARG A 92 -21.21 -12.09 6.24
CA ARG A 92 -20.31 -11.37 7.17
C ARG A 92 -20.81 -11.31 8.63
N THR A 93 -21.57 -12.32 9.06
CA THR A 93 -22.12 -12.41 10.42
C THR A 93 -21.26 -13.25 11.37
N ALA A 94 -20.37 -14.10 10.84
CA ALA A 94 -19.48 -14.96 11.61
C ALA A 94 -18.04 -14.91 11.07
N PHE A 95 -17.07 -14.80 11.97
CA PHE A 95 -15.65 -14.85 11.62
C PHE A 95 -15.20 -16.30 11.37
N LYS A 96 -14.41 -16.51 10.31
CA LYS A 96 -13.75 -17.77 9.99
C LYS A 96 -12.60 -18.08 10.95
N SER A 97 -12.01 -17.04 11.53
CA SER A 97 -10.94 -17.11 12.52
C SER A 97 -10.97 -15.86 13.39
N PRO A 98 -10.45 -15.90 14.64
CA PRO A 98 -10.29 -14.69 15.46
C PRO A 98 -9.58 -13.58 14.69
N THR A 99 -10.02 -12.34 14.90
CA THR A 99 -9.47 -11.14 14.28
C THR A 99 -8.94 -10.19 15.36
N ARG A 100 -8.06 -9.27 14.99
CA ARG A 100 -7.44 -8.29 15.89
C ARG A 100 -7.33 -6.95 15.20
N LEU A 101 -7.12 -5.90 15.98
CA LEU A 101 -6.66 -4.62 15.46
C LEU A 101 -5.24 -4.78 14.91
N GLU A 102 -4.98 -4.09 13.82
CA GLU A 102 -3.71 -4.03 13.11
C GLU A 102 -3.37 -2.57 12.84
N CYS A 103 -2.09 -2.26 12.67
CA CYS A 103 -1.64 -0.98 12.13
C CYS A 103 -0.50 -1.25 11.14
N MET A 104 -0.25 -0.30 10.24
CA MET A 104 0.80 -0.45 9.23
C MET A 104 1.91 0.57 9.47
N MET A 105 3.18 0.14 9.47
CA MET A 105 4.30 1.06 9.73
C MET A 105 4.37 2.23 8.75
N GLN A 106 3.97 2.02 7.49
CA GLN A 106 3.92 3.07 6.46
C GLN A 106 2.83 4.11 6.69
N ASP A 107 1.83 3.81 7.53
CA ASP A 107 0.82 4.80 7.96
C ASP A 107 1.44 5.89 8.85
N TYR A 108 2.71 5.75 9.23
CA TYR A 108 3.51 6.85 9.76
C TYR A 108 3.37 8.13 8.92
N ALA A 109 3.32 8.02 7.59
CA ALA A 109 3.14 9.17 6.70
C ALA A 109 1.88 10.00 6.99
N LYS A 110 0.83 9.39 7.56
CA LYS A 110 -0.42 10.08 7.96
C LYS A 110 -0.28 10.87 9.25
N THR A 111 0.73 10.55 10.07
CA THR A 111 1.01 11.23 11.34
C THR A 111 2.00 12.38 11.21
N VAL A 112 2.68 12.47 10.06
CA VAL A 112 3.66 13.52 9.77
C VAL A 112 2.96 14.90 9.74
N PRO A 113 3.46 15.89 10.50
CA PRO A 113 2.92 17.25 10.49
C PRO A 113 2.88 17.88 9.08
N PRO A 114 1.87 18.72 8.74
CA PRO A 114 1.73 19.29 7.39
C PRO A 114 2.91 20.13 6.89
N ASN A 115 3.74 20.65 7.79
CA ASN A 115 4.94 21.42 7.47
C ASN A 115 6.17 20.55 7.17
N HIS A 116 6.08 19.22 7.32
CA HIS A 116 7.14 18.28 7.02
C HIS A 116 6.91 17.65 5.63
N PRO A 117 7.91 17.67 4.74
CA PRO A 117 7.77 17.09 3.42
C PRO A 117 7.72 15.56 3.50
N VAL A 118 6.75 14.97 2.81
CA VAL A 118 6.65 13.54 2.53
C VAL A 118 6.79 13.35 1.03
N GLY A 119 7.72 12.49 0.62
CA GLY A 119 8.01 12.20 -0.78
C GLY A 119 8.16 10.72 -1.03
N TRP A 120 8.37 10.36 -2.29
CA TRP A 120 8.63 8.99 -2.71
C TRP A 120 9.71 8.98 -3.77
N THR A 121 10.46 7.88 -3.81
CA THR A 121 11.51 7.64 -4.81
C THR A 121 11.13 6.41 -5.61
N ARG A 122 11.19 6.52 -6.95
CA ARG A 122 10.95 5.39 -7.84
C ARG A 122 12.27 4.76 -8.23
N TYR A 123 12.44 3.49 -7.90
CA TYR A 123 13.54 2.69 -8.41
C TYR A 123 13.17 1.99 -9.72
N PRO A 124 14.14 1.76 -10.61
CA PRO A 124 14.01 0.80 -11.70
C PRO A 124 13.70 -0.60 -11.16
N LEU A 125 13.02 -1.43 -11.96
CA LEU A 125 12.63 -2.78 -11.52
C LEU A 125 13.84 -3.68 -11.27
N GLU A 126 14.95 -3.43 -11.96
CA GLU A 126 16.19 -4.21 -11.90
C GLU A 126 16.95 -4.06 -10.57
N TYR A 127 16.62 -3.03 -9.78
CA TYR A 127 17.37 -2.69 -8.56
C TYR A 127 16.48 -2.47 -7.33
N GLY A 128 15.15 -2.51 -7.48
CA GLY A 128 14.25 -1.96 -6.46
C GLY A 128 13.51 -2.96 -5.58
N TYR A 129 13.20 -4.19 -6.03
CA TYR A 129 12.26 -5.04 -5.28
C TYR A 129 12.37 -6.53 -5.59
N PHE A 130 13.03 -7.29 -4.70
CA PHE A 130 13.25 -8.74 -4.82
C PHE A 130 12.81 -9.50 -3.56
N PRO A 131 11.52 -9.45 -3.18
CA PRO A 131 11.04 -10.20 -2.02
C PRO A 131 10.93 -11.70 -2.31
N CYS A 132 11.18 -12.52 -1.29
CA CYS A 132 10.81 -13.92 -1.25
C CYS A 132 9.58 -14.08 -0.35
N LYS A 133 8.37 -13.95 -0.92
CA LYS A 133 7.10 -13.94 -0.17
C LYS A 133 6.09 -15.02 -0.59
N ASN A 134 6.32 -15.68 -1.72
CA ASN A 134 5.42 -16.69 -2.26
C ASN A 134 6.07 -18.08 -2.28
N ASP A 135 5.27 -19.11 -2.01
CA ASP A 135 5.62 -20.50 -2.31
C ASP A 135 5.65 -20.75 -3.84
N LEU A 136 6.24 -21.86 -4.28
CA LEU A 136 6.40 -22.18 -5.71
C LEU A 136 5.06 -22.34 -6.45
N ALA A 137 4.01 -22.84 -5.80
CA ALA A 137 2.71 -23.05 -6.43
C ALA A 137 1.97 -21.72 -6.64
N SER A 138 2.01 -20.83 -5.66
CA SER A 138 1.48 -19.46 -5.73
C SER A 138 2.27 -18.64 -6.75
N ALA A 139 3.60 -18.76 -6.76
CA ALA A 139 4.49 -18.11 -7.71
C ALA A 139 4.22 -18.52 -9.18
N ALA A 140 4.01 -19.82 -9.43
CA ALA A 140 3.67 -20.31 -10.78
C ALA A 140 2.35 -19.72 -11.31
N LYS A 141 1.34 -19.56 -10.44
CA LYS A 141 0.06 -18.93 -10.79
C LYS A 141 0.23 -17.45 -11.14
N LEU A 142 1.01 -16.71 -10.35
CA LEU A 142 1.29 -15.29 -10.61
C LEU A 142 2.06 -15.11 -11.92
N SER A 143 3.07 -15.94 -12.16
CA SER A 143 3.86 -15.92 -13.40
C SER A 143 3.00 -16.16 -14.64
N ALA A 144 2.05 -17.11 -14.59
CA ALA A 144 1.10 -17.37 -15.67
C ALA A 144 0.17 -16.17 -15.98
N LEU A 145 -0.03 -15.26 -15.01
CA LEU A 145 -0.80 -14.02 -15.17
C LEU A 145 0.07 -12.82 -15.57
N GLY A 146 1.37 -13.01 -15.82
CA GLY A 146 2.31 -11.93 -16.09
C GLY A 146 2.61 -11.04 -14.89
N VAL A 147 2.34 -11.52 -13.67
CA VAL A 147 2.63 -10.82 -12.40
C VAL A 147 3.93 -11.38 -11.81
N PRO A 148 4.80 -10.55 -11.22
CA PRO A 148 6.03 -11.01 -10.57
C PRO A 148 5.80 -12.13 -9.54
N ALA A 149 6.61 -13.19 -9.63
CA ALA A 149 6.46 -14.43 -8.88
C ALA A 149 6.89 -14.33 -7.41
N HIS A 150 8.00 -13.63 -7.13
CA HIS A 150 8.48 -13.32 -5.78
C HIS A 150 8.63 -14.54 -4.85
N SER A 151 9.25 -15.58 -5.38
CA SER A 151 9.59 -16.82 -4.67
C SER A 151 11.10 -16.93 -4.45
N ALA A 152 11.55 -17.96 -3.71
CA ALA A 152 12.98 -18.17 -3.50
C ALA A 152 13.80 -18.41 -4.79
N SER A 153 13.16 -18.80 -5.90
CA SER A 153 13.83 -19.04 -7.18
C SER A 153 13.87 -17.81 -8.11
N THR A 154 13.33 -16.66 -7.68
CA THR A 154 13.10 -15.47 -8.54
C THR A 154 13.40 -14.18 -7.81
#